data_AF-A0A2A2QNE0-F1
#
_entry.id   AF-A0A2A2QNE0-F1
#
_cell.length_a   1.000
_cell.length_b   1.000
_cell.length_c   1.000
_cell.angle_alpha   90.00
_cell.angle_beta   90.00
_cell.angle_gamma   90.00
#
_symmetry.space_group_name_H-M   'P 1'
#
loop_
_entity.id
_entity.type
_entity.pdbx_description
1 polymer ?
#
loop_
_entity_poly.entity_id
_entity_poly.type
_entity_poly.pdbx_seq_one_letter_code
_entity_poly.pdbx_strand_id
1 'polypeptide(L)' 'MKSHISATIDSGLLEDLKRFGQEERRTRSQIIEMALERYLRERTKTDDEIVTSAGCFAGEFSREETYAR' A
#
# COMPACT_ATOMS: atom_id res chain seq x y z
N MET A 1 -15.49 5.77 -9.18
CA MET A 1 -15.59 5.55 -10.65
C MET A 1 -14.79 4.29 -10.97
N LYS A 2 -15.32 3.32 -11.73
CA LYS A 2 -14.54 2.13 -12.12
C LYS A 2 -13.99 2.32 -13.54
N SER A 3 -12.71 2.00 -13.73
CA SER A 3 -12.04 2.01 -15.04
C SER A 3 -11.96 0.59 -15.59
N HIS A 4 -12.06 0.44 -16.91
CA HIS A 4 -11.92 -0.86 -17.57
C HIS A 4 -10.44 -1.16 -17.84
N ILE A 5 -10.02 -2.41 -17.62
CA ILE A 5 -8.69 -2.91 -17.96
C ILE A 5 -8.81 -4.11 -18.89
N SER A 6 -7.98 -4.16 -19.93
CA SER A 6 -7.81 -5.32 -20.80
C SER A 6 -6.39 -5.83 -20.63
N ALA A 7 -6.22 -7.07 -20.21
CA ALA A 7 -4.90 -7.69 -20.03
C ALA A 7 -4.94 -9.14 -20.47
N THR A 8 -3.84 -9.60 -21.07
CA THR A 8 -3.61 -11.01 -21.35
C THR A 8 -3.05 -11.68 -20.10
N ILE A 9 -3.60 -12.81 -19.73
CA ILE A 9 -3.15 -13.60 -18.58
C ILE A 9 -2.95 -15.06 -19.01
N ASP A 10 -2.08 -15.75 -18.28
CA ASP A 10 -1.87 -17.17 -18.47
C ASP A 10 -3.16 -17.98 -18.22
N SER A 11 -3.37 -19.04 -19.00
CA SER A 11 -4.59 -19.85 -18.93
C SER A 11 -4.68 -20.65 -17.63
N GLY A 12 -3.55 -21.15 -17.10
CA GLY A 12 -3.52 -21.85 -15.83
C GLY A 12 -3.89 -20.92 -14.67
N LEU A 13 -3.32 -19.71 -14.69
CA LEU A 13 -3.66 -18.68 -13.69
C LEU A 13 -5.15 -18.30 -13.71
N LEU A 14 -5.77 -18.25 -14.90
CA LEU A 14 -7.20 -18.00 -15.02
C LEU A 14 -8.05 -19.13 -14.43
N GLU A 15 -7.61 -20.39 -14.57
CA GLU A 15 -8.30 -21.54 -13.96
C GLU A 15 -8.20 -21.52 -12.44
N ASP A 16 -7.02 -21.23 -11.90
CA ASP A 16 -6.81 -21.10 -10.47
C ASP A 16 -7.66 -19.96 -9.88
N LEU A 17 -7.71 -18.82 -10.57
CA LEU A 17 -8.56 -17.69 -10.18
C LEU A 17 -10.05 -18.06 -10.16
N LYS A 18 -10.52 -18.88 -11.11
CA LYS A 18 -11.91 -19.36 -11.13
C LYS A 18 -12.20 -20.29 -9.96
N ARG A 19 -11.29 -21.23 -9.66
CA ARG A 19 -11.42 -22.16 -8.52
C ARG A 19 -11.48 -21.40 -7.20
N PHE A 20 -10.52 -20.51 -6.99
CA PHE A 20 -10.46 -19.66 -5.80
C PHE A 20 -11.70 -18.78 -5.65
N GLY A 21 -12.22 -18.20 -6.75
CA GLY A 21 -13.44 -17.39 -6.73
C GLY A 21 -14.69 -18.15 -6.32
N GLN A 22 -14.78 -19.45 -6.62
CA GLN A 22 -15.89 -20.29 -6.18
C GLN A 22 -15.84 -20.53 -4.67
N GLU A 23 -14.65 -20.80 -4.13
CA GLU A 23 -14.44 -21.04 -2.69
C GLU A 23 -14.74 -19.79 -1.86
N GLU A 24 -14.22 -18.64 -2.30
CA GLU A 24 -14.36 -17.35 -1.60
C GLU A 24 -15.69 -16.64 -1.88
N ARG A 25 -16.54 -17.18 -2.76
CA ARG A 25 -17.78 -16.55 -3.25
C ARG A 25 -17.56 -15.14 -3.81
N ARG A 26 -16.46 -14.93 -4.53
CA ARG A 26 -16.06 -13.65 -5.11
C ARG A 26 -15.94 -13.73 -6.63
N THR A 27 -16.26 -12.63 -7.30
CA THR A 27 -16.07 -12.53 -8.74
C THR A 27 -14.59 -12.42 -9.10
N ARG A 28 -14.23 -12.87 -10.31
CA ARG A 28 -12.86 -12.77 -10.85
C ARG A 28 -12.29 -11.35 -10.76
N SER A 29 -13.09 -10.35 -11.14
CA SER A 29 -12.68 -8.95 -11.10
C SER A 29 -12.37 -8.48 -9.68
N GLN A 30 -13.15 -8.90 -8.68
CA GLN A 30 -12.88 -8.58 -7.27
C GLN A 30 -11.59 -9.22 -6.77
N ILE A 31 -11.32 -10.47 -7.15
CA ILE A 31 -10.09 -11.16 -6.75
C ILE A 31 -8.87 -10.47 -7.38
N ILE A 32 -8.95 -10.11 -8.66
CA ILE A 32 -7.89 -9.37 -9.36
C ILE A 32 -7.67 -8.00 -8.70
N GLU A 33 -8.74 -7.28 -8.38
CA GLU A 33 -8.69 -5.98 -7.69
C GLU A 33 -7.99 -6.09 -6.33
N MET A 34 -8.38 -7.08 -5.51
CA MET A 34 -7.75 -7.34 -4.21
C MET A 34 -6.28 -7.74 -4.31
N ALA A 35 -5.94 -8.61 -5.27
CA ALA A 35 -4.57 -9.06 -5.49
C ALA A 35 -3.67 -7.89 -5.91
N LEU A 36 -4.15 -7.03 -6.83
CA LEU A 36 -3.44 -5.83 -7.26
C LEU A 36 -3.28 -4.82 -6.11
N GLU A 37 -4.34 -4.57 -5.34
CA GLU A 37 -4.28 -3.67 -4.18
C GLU A 37 -3.24 -4.15 -3.15
N ARG A 38 -3.27 -5.45 -2.84
CA ARG A 38 -2.31 -6.06 -1.92
C ARG A 38 -0.88 -5.95 -2.44
N TYR A 39 -0.65 -6.33 -3.70
CA TYR A 39 0.66 -6.28 -4.33
C TYR A 39 1.23 -4.85 -4.34
N LEU A 40 0.43 -3.87 -4.73
CA LEU A 40 0.83 -2.46 -4.74
C LEU A 40 1.10 -1.96 -3.32
N ARG A 41 0.23 -2.26 -2.35
CA ARG A 41 0.43 -1.86 -0.95
C ARG A 41 1.72 -2.45 -0.36
N GLU A 42 2.02 -3.71 -0.63
CA GLU A 42 3.25 -4.37 -0.17
C GLU A 42 4.51 -3.74 -0.80
N ARG A 43 4.42 -3.26 -2.04
CA ARG A 43 5.53 -2.59 -2.75
C ARG A 43 5.68 -1.11 -2.41
N THR A 44 4.58 -0.39 -2.18
CA THR A 44 4.61 1.04 -1.85
C THR A 44 5.02 1.29 -0.41
N LYS A 45 4.83 0.33 0.51
CA LYS A 45 5.25 0.43 1.92
C LYS A 45 6.76 0.61 2.14
N THR A 46 7.59 0.53 1.10
CA THR A 46 9.04 0.77 1.21
C THR A 46 9.43 2.25 1.21
N ASP A 47 8.51 3.19 0.92
CA ASP A 47 8.85 4.63 0.78
C ASP A 47 8.33 5.53 1.92
N ASP A 48 7.56 4.99 2.87
CA ASP A 48 7.07 5.73 4.05
C ASP A 48 7.74 5.23 5.34
N GLU A 49 9.02 4.85 5.29
CA GLU A 49 9.81 4.77 6.51
C GLU A 49 10.09 6.21 6.95
N ILE A 50 9.33 6.72 7.92
CA ILE A 50 9.76 7.90 8.67
C ILE A 50 11.03 7.50 9.41
N VAL A 51 12.18 7.73 8.77
CA VAL A 51 13.50 7.61 9.41
C VAL A 51 13.61 8.75 10.42
N THR A 52 13.04 8.55 11.60
CA THR A 52 13.41 9.36 12.75
C THR A 52 14.79 8.89 13.18
N SER A 53 15.81 9.73 12.99
CA SER A 53 17.03 9.56 13.76
C SER A 53 16.68 9.72 15.24
N ALA A 54 17.35 8.99 16.13
CA ALA A 54 17.29 9.25 17.56
C ALA A 54 18.00 10.59 17.85
N GLY A 55 17.38 11.69 17.45
CA GLY A 55 17.84 13.04 17.73
C GLY A 55 17.51 13.37 19.18
N CYS A 56 18.47 13.21 20.08
CA CYS A 56 18.39 13.85 21.39
C CYS A 56 18.71 15.34 21.21
N PHE A 57 17.69 16.19 21.36
CA PHE A 57 17.90 17.63 21.51
C PHE A 57 18.41 17.90 22.93
N ALA A 58 19.68 18.26 23.07
CA ALA A 58 20.32 18.64 24.33
C ALA A 58 20.38 20.17 24.46
N GLY A 59 19.24 20.84 24.33
CA GLY A 59 19.12 22.28 24.54
C GLY A 59 17.97 22.60 25.48
N GLU A 60 18.06 23.71 26.19
CA GLU A 60 16.94 24.27 26.92
C GLU A 60 16.26 25.29 26.02
N PHE A 61 14.96 25.12 25.75
CA PHE A 61 14.20 26.12 25.02
C PHE A 61 13.81 27.24 25.98
N SER A 62 14.45 28.41 25.85
CA SER A 62 13.96 29.63 26.53
C SER A 62 13.06 30.44 25.60
N ARG A 63 12.00 30.99 26.20
CA ARG A 63 11.05 31.84 25.48
C ARG A 63 11.71 33.16 25.08
N GLU A 64 12.64 33.63 25.91
CA GLU A 64 13.45 34.81 25.65
C GLU A 64 14.30 34.63 24.39
N GLU A 65 15.02 33.52 24.19
CA GLU A 65 15.84 33.33 22.97
C GLU A 65 15.01 33.21 21.69
N THR A 66 13.82 32.62 21.77
CA THR A 66 13.00 32.36 20.59
C THR A 66 12.23 33.59 20.11
N TYR A 67 11.88 34.50 21.03
CA TYR A 67 10.97 35.61 20.76
C TYR A 67 11.49 36.98 21.20
N ALA A 68 12.69 37.09 21.79
CA ALA A 68 13.32 38.40 22.00
C ALA A 68 13.69 38.99 20.64
N ARG A 69 13.05 40.10 20.31
CA ARG A 69 13.42 41.01 19.24
C ARG A 69 14.34 42.09 19.78
#